data_AF-A0A2D4N722-F1
#
_entry.id   AF-A0A2D4N722-F1
#
_cell.length_a   1.000
_cell.length_b   1.000
_cell.length_c   1.000
_cell.angle_alpha   90.00
_cell.angle_beta   90.00
_cell.angle_gamma   90.00
#
_symmetry.space_group_name_H-M   'P 1'
#
loop_
_entity.id
_entity.type
_entity.pdbx_description
1 polymer ?
#
loop_
_entity_poly.entity_id
_entity_poly.type
_entity_poly.pdbx_seq_one_letter_code
_entity_poly.pdbx_strand_id
1 'polypeptide(L)'
;HVVMGNEACDLDSTVSALVPAYFLAKTSPDSRAAFVPVLNIPRADFPLRTESTFLLLQQRIPEKVLVFRDEIDLAGLHKAGLLTLTLVDHHILPSKDSALEAAVVEVMDHRPLEWERPPPCRVTVELVGSCATLVTERLFQAQVPTLDGQIAALLYGTILLDCVNMAVEAGKVTPRDARCVSRLESMFSELQPRNRVFDALQRAKFDVSGLTTEQMLRKDLKSLAS
;
A
#
# COMPACT_ATOMS: atom_id res chain seq x y z
N HIS A 1 -15.49 -6.01 2.51
CA HIS A 1 -14.10 -6.30 2.88
C HIS A 1 -13.25 -5.07 2.60
N VAL A 2 -12.48 -4.61 3.58
CA VAL A 2 -11.60 -3.44 3.47
C VAL A 2 -10.15 -3.90 3.46
N VAL A 3 -9.32 -3.29 2.61
CA VAL A 3 -7.85 -3.43 2.68
C VAL A 3 -7.29 -2.06 3.05
N MET A 4 -6.51 -1.98 4.12
CA MET A 4 -6.08 -0.70 4.70
C MET A 4 -4.59 -0.72 5.04
N GLY A 5 -3.90 0.33 4.60
CA GLY A 5 -2.50 0.62 4.93
C GLY A 5 -2.32 1.29 6.30
N ASN A 6 -1.09 1.62 6.63
CA ASN A 6 -0.78 2.36 7.87
C ASN A 6 -1.16 3.85 7.77
N GLU A 7 -1.11 4.57 8.90
CA GLU A 7 -1.46 6.00 8.97
C GLU A 7 -0.43 6.94 8.33
N ALA A 8 0.80 6.46 8.06
CA ALA A 8 1.73 7.24 7.25
C ALA A 8 1.20 7.35 5.81
N CYS A 9 0.52 6.30 5.31
CA CYS A 9 -0.07 6.25 3.98
C CYS A 9 0.94 6.70 2.90
N ASP A 10 2.16 6.20 3.02
CA ASP A 10 3.18 6.36 1.99
C ASP A 10 2.83 5.54 0.73
N LEU A 11 3.76 5.51 -0.23
CA LEU A 11 3.53 4.80 -1.48
C LEU A 11 3.30 3.30 -1.25
N ASP A 12 4.02 2.68 -0.32
CA ASP A 12 3.90 1.26 -0.03
C ASP A 12 2.52 0.93 0.52
N SER A 13 2.10 1.62 1.58
CA SER A 13 0.74 1.50 2.12
C SER A 13 -0.34 1.77 1.08
N THR A 14 -0.14 2.75 0.20
CA THR A 14 -1.11 3.12 -0.85
C THR A 14 -1.28 1.98 -1.87
N VAL A 15 -0.17 1.51 -2.45
CA VAL A 15 -0.20 0.47 -3.49
C VAL A 15 -0.57 -0.89 -2.90
N SER A 16 -0.04 -1.19 -1.71
CA SER A 16 -0.35 -2.42 -0.98
C SER A 16 -1.80 -2.46 -0.49
N ALA A 17 -2.53 -1.34 -0.42
CA ALA A 17 -3.99 -1.36 -0.21
C ALA A 17 -4.76 -1.53 -1.52
N LEU A 18 -4.41 -0.74 -2.55
CA LEU A 18 -5.12 -0.71 -3.84
C LEU A 18 -5.06 -2.05 -4.57
N VAL A 19 -3.87 -2.64 -4.70
CA VAL A 19 -3.65 -3.83 -5.54
C VAL A 19 -4.34 -5.06 -4.97
N PRO A 20 -4.20 -5.40 -3.67
CA PRO A 20 -4.93 -6.52 -3.09
C PRO A 20 -6.45 -6.32 -3.10
N ALA A 21 -6.96 -5.10 -2.87
CA ALA A 21 -8.41 -4.86 -2.94
C ALA A 21 -8.95 -5.12 -4.35
N TYR A 22 -8.25 -4.65 -5.39
CA TYR A 22 -8.59 -4.95 -6.78
C TYR A 22 -8.50 -6.45 -7.08
N PHE A 23 -7.42 -7.10 -6.65
CA PHE A 23 -7.24 -8.54 -6.80
C PHE A 23 -8.40 -9.33 -6.18
N LEU A 24 -8.79 -9.01 -4.95
CA LEU A 24 -9.90 -9.64 -4.27
C LEU A 24 -11.23 -9.37 -4.97
N ALA A 25 -11.46 -8.15 -5.46
CA ALA A 25 -12.66 -7.82 -6.26
C ALA A 25 -12.77 -8.66 -7.54
N LYS A 26 -11.65 -9.01 -8.16
CA LYS A 26 -11.62 -9.81 -9.40
C LYS A 26 -11.70 -11.31 -9.18
N THR A 27 -11.30 -11.79 -8.01
CA THR A 27 -11.14 -13.22 -7.72
C THR A 27 -12.15 -13.78 -6.74
N SER A 28 -12.83 -12.91 -5.97
CA SER A 28 -13.85 -13.33 -5.03
C SER A 28 -15.03 -14.00 -5.75
N PRO A 29 -15.49 -15.17 -5.27
CA PRO A 29 -16.72 -15.78 -5.75
C PRO A 29 -17.99 -15.07 -5.23
N ASP A 30 -17.87 -14.25 -4.18
CA ASP A 30 -19.01 -13.52 -3.63
C ASP A 30 -19.25 -12.22 -4.40
N SER A 31 -20.22 -12.27 -5.31
CA SER A 31 -20.67 -11.13 -6.12
C SER A 31 -21.36 -10.02 -5.33
N ARG A 32 -21.74 -10.24 -4.06
CA ARG A 32 -22.37 -9.24 -3.20
C ARG A 32 -21.38 -8.52 -2.30
N ALA A 33 -20.15 -9.01 -2.18
CA ALA A 33 -19.12 -8.40 -1.36
C ALA A 33 -18.45 -7.23 -2.10
N ALA A 34 -18.38 -6.07 -1.44
CA ALA A 34 -17.52 -4.97 -1.89
C ALA A 34 -16.10 -5.16 -1.34
N PHE A 35 -15.10 -4.86 -2.17
CA PHE A 35 -13.69 -4.85 -1.81
C PHE A 35 -13.16 -3.43 -1.96
N VAL A 36 -12.88 -2.78 -0.83
CA VAL A 36 -12.62 -1.34 -0.78
C VAL A 36 -11.21 -1.11 -0.25
N PRO A 37 -10.28 -0.57 -1.06
CA PRO A 37 -9.03 -0.06 -0.55
C PRO A 37 -9.28 1.26 0.19
N VAL A 38 -8.81 1.36 1.43
CA VAL A 38 -8.93 2.57 2.24
C VAL A 38 -7.53 3.14 2.49
N LEU A 39 -7.32 4.37 2.05
CA LEU A 39 -6.12 5.14 2.38
C LEU A 39 -6.31 5.73 3.78
N ASN A 40 -5.45 5.34 4.73
CA ASN A 40 -5.66 5.55 6.16
C ASN A 40 -5.26 6.96 6.63
N ILE A 41 -5.69 7.97 5.89
CA ILE A 41 -5.52 9.41 6.15
C ILE A 41 -6.81 10.14 5.72
N PRO A 42 -7.05 11.37 6.21
CA PRO A 42 -8.09 12.22 5.65
C PRO A 42 -7.83 12.55 4.17
N ARG A 43 -8.88 12.71 3.36
CA ARG A 43 -8.71 13.09 1.93
C ARG A 43 -7.85 14.35 1.76
N ALA A 44 -8.03 15.33 2.65
CA ALA A 44 -7.30 16.60 2.60
C ALA A 44 -5.76 16.44 2.70
N ASP A 45 -5.29 15.28 3.16
CA ASP A 45 -3.87 15.00 3.42
C ASP A 45 -3.23 14.24 2.27
N PHE A 46 -4.03 13.71 1.34
CA PHE A 46 -3.51 12.96 0.20
C PHE A 46 -2.56 13.76 -0.70
N PRO A 47 -2.78 15.07 -0.97
CA PRO A 47 -1.82 15.88 -1.70
C PRO A 47 -0.41 15.90 -1.09
N LEU A 48 -0.28 15.62 0.22
CA LEU A 48 1.02 15.58 0.91
C LEU A 48 1.86 14.34 0.54
N ARG A 49 1.22 13.30 -0.02
CA ARG A 49 1.85 12.07 -0.52
C ARG A 49 2.19 12.24 -1.98
N THR A 50 3.18 13.08 -2.22
CA THR A 50 3.53 13.61 -3.54
C THR A 50 4.03 12.51 -4.50
N GLU A 51 4.69 11.49 -3.98
CA GLU A 51 5.05 10.27 -4.70
C GLU A 51 3.83 9.41 -5.08
N SER A 52 2.85 9.27 -4.18
CA SER A 52 1.62 8.51 -4.42
C SER A 52 0.75 9.20 -5.46
N THR A 53 0.50 10.50 -5.28
CA THR A 53 -0.25 11.32 -6.25
C THR A 53 0.40 11.31 -7.63
N PHE A 54 1.73 11.43 -7.69
CA PHE A 54 2.50 11.33 -8.93
C PHE A 54 2.31 9.99 -9.63
N LEU A 55 2.54 8.87 -8.92
CA LEU A 55 2.46 7.54 -9.54
C LEU A 55 1.03 7.21 -9.99
N LEU A 56 0.01 7.50 -9.17
CA LEU A 56 -1.38 7.26 -9.53
C LEU A 56 -1.80 8.10 -10.75
N LEU A 57 -1.36 9.37 -10.83
CA LEU A 57 -1.62 10.21 -12.00
C LEU A 57 -0.94 9.65 -13.26
N GLN A 58 0.31 9.21 -13.17
CA GLN A 58 1.01 8.56 -14.29
C GLN A 58 0.28 7.30 -14.77
N GLN A 59 -0.26 6.53 -13.83
CA GLN A 59 -1.07 5.34 -14.11
C GLN A 59 -2.53 5.68 -14.44
N ARG A 60 -2.92 6.96 -14.56
CA ARG A 60 -4.29 7.39 -14.90
C ARG A 60 -5.35 6.90 -13.91
N ILE A 61 -5.00 6.79 -12.62
CA ILE A 61 -5.92 6.49 -11.53
C ILE A 61 -6.38 7.81 -10.92
N PRO A 62 -7.64 8.22 -11.15
CA PRO A 62 -8.14 9.51 -10.65
C PRO A 62 -8.30 9.50 -9.13
N GLU A 63 -7.89 10.56 -8.45
CA GLU A 63 -8.07 10.67 -6.98
C GLU A 63 -9.53 10.51 -6.51
N LYS A 64 -10.50 10.94 -7.34
CA LYS A 64 -11.93 10.83 -7.04
C LYS A 64 -12.46 9.40 -6.89
N VAL A 65 -11.70 8.38 -7.32
CA VAL A 65 -12.09 6.98 -7.16
C VAL A 65 -11.45 6.33 -5.91
N LEU A 66 -10.58 7.06 -5.21
CA LEU A 66 -9.97 6.60 -3.97
C LEU A 66 -10.90 6.85 -2.80
N VAL A 67 -10.87 5.95 -1.81
CA VAL A 67 -11.62 6.06 -0.56
C VAL A 67 -10.65 6.37 0.57
N PHE A 68 -10.94 7.42 1.31
CA PHE A 68 -10.13 7.90 2.44
C PHE A 68 -10.76 7.53 3.78
N ARG A 69 -9.96 7.61 4.84
CA ARG A 69 -10.38 7.18 6.18
C ARG A 69 -11.59 7.94 6.71
N ASP A 70 -11.69 9.22 6.37
CA ASP A 70 -12.78 10.13 6.76
C ASP A 70 -14.05 9.97 5.92
N GLU A 71 -14.05 9.09 4.92
CA GLU A 71 -15.18 8.87 3.99
C GLU A 71 -15.91 7.54 4.22
N ILE A 72 -15.43 6.73 5.16
CA ILE A 72 -15.98 5.41 5.45
C ILE A 72 -16.10 5.17 6.96
N ASP A 73 -17.32 4.84 7.40
CA ASP A 73 -17.59 4.51 8.80
C ASP A 73 -17.22 3.05 9.11
N LEU A 74 -15.92 2.79 9.31
CA LEU A 74 -15.44 1.45 9.67
C LEU A 74 -16.03 0.95 10.99
N ALA A 75 -16.23 1.85 11.96
CA ALA A 75 -16.80 1.49 13.26
C ALA A 75 -18.26 1.04 13.12
N GLY A 76 -19.07 1.77 12.34
CA GLY A 76 -20.43 1.40 12.01
C GLY A 76 -20.52 0.09 11.23
N LEU A 77 -19.67 -0.11 10.21
CA LEU A 77 -19.60 -1.36 9.45
C LEU A 77 -19.22 -2.55 10.34
N HIS A 78 -18.28 -2.36 11.26
CA HIS A 78 -17.90 -3.38 12.24
C HIS A 78 -19.06 -3.71 13.18
N LYS A 79 -19.71 -2.70 13.76
CA LYS A 79 -20.86 -2.87 14.65
C LYS A 79 -22.04 -3.57 13.96
N ALA A 80 -22.21 -3.36 12.66
CA ALA A 80 -23.22 -4.02 11.84
C ALA A 80 -22.85 -5.45 11.41
N GLY A 81 -21.64 -5.94 11.73
CA GLY A 81 -21.16 -7.26 11.29
C GLY A 81 -20.87 -7.34 9.80
N LEU A 82 -20.66 -6.20 9.12
CA LEU A 82 -20.44 -6.10 7.67
C LEU A 82 -18.97 -5.87 7.30
N LEU A 83 -18.09 -5.71 8.29
CA LEU A 83 -16.67 -5.46 8.10
C LEU A 83 -15.84 -6.73 8.27
N THR A 84 -15.01 -7.00 7.26
CA THR A 84 -13.78 -7.77 7.40
C THR A 84 -12.63 -6.91 6.87
N LEU A 85 -11.46 -7.02 7.49
CA LEU A 85 -10.32 -6.12 7.30
C LEU A 85 -9.04 -6.91 7.00
N THR A 86 -8.32 -6.48 5.97
CA THR A 86 -6.94 -6.87 5.70
C THR A 86 -6.03 -5.69 6.01
N LEU A 87 -5.06 -5.89 6.90
CA LEU A 87 -4.02 -4.90 7.17
C LEU A 87 -2.83 -5.15 6.24
N VAL A 88 -2.36 -4.09 5.61
CA VAL A 88 -1.19 -4.12 4.74
C VAL A 88 -0.19 -3.08 5.19
N ASP A 89 1.10 -3.39 5.08
CA ASP A 89 2.19 -2.49 5.51
C ASP A 89 2.06 -2.05 6.98
N HIS A 90 1.34 -2.85 7.78
CA HIS A 90 1.26 -2.80 9.24
C HIS A 90 0.56 -4.03 9.80
N HIS A 91 0.84 -4.30 11.08
CA HIS A 91 0.27 -5.42 11.82
C HIS A 91 -0.38 -5.02 13.16
N ILE A 92 -0.36 -3.71 13.49
CA ILE A 92 -0.92 -3.16 14.74
C ILE A 92 -1.79 -1.96 14.41
N LEU A 93 -3.06 -2.02 14.82
CA LEU A 93 -3.96 -0.88 14.74
C LEU A 93 -3.66 0.13 15.86
N PRO A 94 -3.77 1.44 15.60
CA PRO A 94 -3.64 2.43 16.67
C PRO A 94 -4.76 2.25 17.70
N SER A 95 -4.54 2.68 18.95
CA SER A 95 -5.49 2.45 20.06
C SER A 95 -6.92 2.90 19.77
N LYS A 96 -7.09 3.98 18.99
CA LYS A 96 -8.39 4.50 18.54
C LYS A 96 -9.19 3.50 17.68
N ASP A 97 -8.50 2.56 17.05
CA ASP A 97 -9.03 1.54 16.16
C ASP A 97 -9.00 0.13 16.76
N SER A 98 -8.64 -0.02 18.04
CA SER A 98 -8.58 -1.32 18.74
C SER A 98 -9.84 -2.17 18.59
N ALA A 99 -11.03 -1.55 18.54
CA ALA A 99 -12.28 -2.26 18.32
C ALA A 99 -12.35 -2.99 16.96
N LEU A 100 -11.61 -2.52 15.95
CA LEU A 100 -11.56 -3.12 14.61
C LEU A 100 -10.67 -4.38 14.55
N GLU A 101 -9.87 -4.67 15.58
CA GLU A 101 -9.02 -5.88 15.63
C GLU A 101 -9.85 -7.16 15.41
N ALA A 102 -11.07 -7.20 15.96
CA ALA A 102 -11.98 -8.33 15.79
C ALA A 102 -12.47 -8.53 14.34
N ALA A 103 -12.31 -7.53 13.47
CA ALA A 103 -12.63 -7.62 12.04
C ALA A 103 -11.41 -8.03 11.18
N VAL A 104 -10.20 -8.08 11.74
CA VAL A 104 -8.99 -8.38 10.99
C VAL A 104 -8.93 -9.86 10.65
N VAL A 105 -8.96 -10.16 9.35
CA VAL A 105 -8.92 -11.54 8.81
C VAL A 105 -7.59 -11.86 8.13
N GLU A 106 -6.82 -10.84 7.76
CA GLU A 106 -5.51 -11.00 7.14
C GLU A 106 -4.56 -9.84 7.48
N VAL A 107 -3.27 -10.14 7.60
CA VAL A 107 -2.17 -9.18 7.78
C VAL A 107 -1.06 -9.51 6.79
N MET A 108 -0.61 -8.52 6.03
CA MET A 108 0.59 -8.55 5.20
C MET A 108 1.50 -7.39 5.60
N ASP A 109 2.63 -7.68 6.23
CA ASP A 109 3.56 -6.63 6.69
C ASP A 109 5.00 -7.08 6.47
N HIS A 110 5.93 -6.12 6.42
CA HIS A 110 7.35 -6.39 6.23
C HIS A 110 8.22 -5.92 7.39
N ARG A 111 7.58 -5.44 8.47
CA ARG A 111 8.24 -4.99 9.69
C ARG A 111 8.44 -6.12 10.71
N PRO A 112 9.40 -5.99 11.64
CA PRO A 112 9.54 -6.92 12.74
C PRO A 112 8.22 -7.07 13.50
N LEU A 113 7.84 -8.31 13.80
CA LEU A 113 6.64 -8.59 14.59
C LEU A 113 6.83 -8.15 16.04
N GLU A 114 5.90 -7.35 16.55
CA GLU A 114 5.84 -6.91 17.95
C GLU A 114 4.70 -7.61 18.72
N TRP A 115 4.30 -8.81 18.29
CA TRP A 115 3.25 -9.57 18.95
C TRP A 115 3.77 -10.46 20.07
N GLU A 116 3.14 -10.37 21.24
CA GLU A 116 3.29 -11.40 22.27
C GLU A 116 2.64 -12.73 21.85
N ARG A 117 1.55 -12.67 21.08
CA ARG A 117 0.84 -13.82 20.53
C ARG A 117 0.29 -13.49 19.14
N PRO A 118 0.38 -14.42 18.16
CA PRO A 118 -0.13 -14.19 16.82
C PRO A 118 -1.66 -14.03 16.85
N PRO A 119 -2.22 -13.10 16.04
CA PRO A 119 -3.66 -12.91 15.94
C PRO A 119 -4.33 -14.15 15.32
N PRO A 120 -5.63 -14.38 15.58
CA PRO A 120 -6.39 -15.48 15.01
C PRO A 120 -6.78 -15.22 13.54
N CYS A 121 -5.83 -14.79 12.71
CA CYS A 121 -6.04 -14.41 11.33
C CYS A 121 -4.91 -14.92 10.43
N ARG A 122 -5.04 -14.76 9.10
CA ARG A 122 -3.94 -15.11 8.18
C ARG A 122 -2.83 -14.07 8.30
N VAL A 123 -1.61 -14.51 8.58
CA VAL A 123 -0.44 -13.61 8.71
C VAL A 123 0.59 -13.95 7.64
N THR A 124 1.06 -12.94 6.93
CA THR A 124 2.25 -13.00 6.08
C THR A 124 3.16 -11.86 6.49
N VAL A 125 4.15 -12.15 7.35
CA VAL A 125 5.13 -11.14 7.78
C VAL A 125 6.54 -11.63 7.52
N GLU A 126 7.27 -10.88 6.71
CA GLU A 126 8.57 -11.25 6.19
C GLU A 126 9.45 -10.02 6.08
N LEU A 127 10.72 -10.12 6.48
CA LEU A 127 11.67 -9.00 6.37
C LEU A 127 12.10 -8.84 4.91
N VAL A 128 11.30 -8.11 4.13
CA VAL A 128 11.57 -7.66 2.75
C VAL A 128 11.63 -6.14 2.69
N GLY A 129 12.11 -5.58 1.58
CA GLY A 129 12.30 -4.13 1.49
C GLY A 129 11.01 -3.32 1.34
N SER A 130 9.91 -3.96 0.91
CA SER A 130 8.60 -3.34 0.68
C SER A 130 7.47 -4.34 0.89
N CYS A 131 6.35 -3.95 1.50
CA CYS A 131 5.12 -4.73 1.55
C CYS A 131 4.61 -5.05 0.13
N ALA A 132 4.81 -4.14 -0.83
CA ALA A 132 4.48 -4.37 -2.24
C ALA A 132 5.22 -5.59 -2.83
N THR A 133 6.36 -6.00 -2.28
CA THR A 133 7.02 -7.28 -2.65
C THR A 133 6.15 -8.47 -2.28
N LEU A 134 5.58 -8.49 -1.06
CA LEU A 134 4.69 -9.56 -0.62
C LEU A 134 3.39 -9.62 -1.46
N VAL A 135 2.85 -8.44 -1.78
CA VAL A 135 1.68 -8.33 -2.67
C VAL A 135 2.01 -8.87 -4.05
N THR A 136 3.17 -8.52 -4.61
CA THR A 136 3.63 -8.99 -5.92
C THR A 136 3.77 -10.52 -5.94
N GLU A 137 4.38 -11.10 -4.91
CA GLU A 137 4.51 -12.56 -4.79
C GLU A 137 3.15 -13.26 -4.72
N ARG A 138 2.18 -12.69 -4.00
CA ARG A 138 0.81 -13.21 -3.94
C ARG A 138 0.15 -13.21 -5.32
N LEU A 139 0.30 -12.13 -6.09
CA LEU A 139 -0.25 -12.04 -7.44
C LEU A 139 0.41 -13.03 -8.41
N PHE A 140 1.71 -13.28 -8.27
CA PHE A 140 2.42 -14.28 -9.07
C PHE A 140 1.98 -15.72 -8.82
N GLN A 141 1.39 -16.00 -7.66
CA GLN A 141 0.86 -17.32 -7.29
C GLN A 141 -0.65 -17.44 -7.59
N ALA A 142 -1.31 -16.36 -7.98
CA ALA A 142 -2.74 -16.36 -8.23
C ALA A 142 -3.08 -17.18 -9.49
N GLN A 143 -4.15 -17.97 -9.40
CA GLN A 143 -4.67 -18.73 -10.54
C GLN A 143 -5.39 -17.83 -11.56
N VAL A 144 -6.02 -16.76 -11.07
CA VAL A 144 -6.67 -15.76 -11.91
C VAL A 144 -5.64 -14.68 -12.24
N PRO A 145 -5.25 -14.51 -13.52
CA PRO A 145 -4.29 -13.49 -13.90
C PRO A 145 -4.95 -12.11 -13.78
N THR A 146 -4.62 -11.40 -12.72
CA THR A 146 -5.07 -10.01 -12.50
C THR A 146 -3.98 -8.99 -12.78
N LEU A 147 -2.73 -9.43 -12.95
CA LEU A 147 -1.58 -8.56 -13.18
C LEU A 147 -1.61 -8.06 -14.63
N ASP A 148 -1.71 -6.75 -14.80
CA ASP A 148 -1.57 -6.04 -16.08
C ASP A 148 -0.45 -4.99 -15.98
N GLY A 149 -0.17 -4.28 -17.09
CA GLY A 149 0.88 -3.28 -17.12
C GLY A 149 0.68 -2.13 -16.12
N GLN A 150 -0.56 -1.78 -15.77
CA GLN A 150 -0.86 -0.72 -14.81
C GLN A 150 -0.51 -1.19 -13.39
N ILE A 151 -0.96 -2.38 -12.98
CA ILE A 151 -0.64 -2.96 -11.67
C ILE A 151 0.85 -3.26 -11.56
N ALA A 152 1.46 -3.78 -12.63
CA ALA A 152 2.90 -4.00 -12.68
C ALA A 152 3.67 -2.70 -12.45
N ALA A 153 3.28 -1.60 -13.07
CA ALA A 153 3.92 -0.30 -12.87
C ALA A 153 3.75 0.24 -11.43
N LEU A 154 2.58 0.04 -10.80
CA LEU A 154 2.36 0.40 -9.40
C LEU A 154 3.29 -0.37 -8.47
N LEU A 155 3.30 -1.70 -8.57
CA LEU A 155 4.13 -2.57 -7.74
C LEU A 155 5.62 -2.33 -7.97
N TYR A 156 6.04 -2.25 -9.23
CA TYR A 156 7.43 -2.00 -9.62
C TYR A 156 7.95 -0.66 -9.11
N GLY A 157 7.20 0.43 -9.30
CA GLY A 157 7.61 1.75 -8.82
C GLY A 157 7.74 1.81 -7.30
N THR A 158 6.81 1.18 -6.59
CA THR A 158 6.79 1.12 -5.13
C THR A 158 8.01 0.36 -4.58
N ILE A 159 8.25 -0.86 -5.07
CA ILE A 159 9.39 -1.68 -4.65
C ILE A 159 10.72 -0.95 -4.95
N LEU A 160 10.84 -0.31 -6.12
CA LEU A 160 12.04 0.47 -6.45
C LEU A 160 12.25 1.65 -5.50
N LEU A 161 11.20 2.36 -5.09
CA LEU A 161 11.32 3.49 -4.19
C LEU A 161 11.80 3.06 -2.79
N ASP A 162 11.16 2.04 -2.20
CA ASP A 162 11.47 1.61 -0.83
C ASP A 162 12.83 0.92 -0.72
N CYS A 163 13.18 0.14 -1.73
CA CYS A 163 14.46 -0.56 -1.83
C CYS A 163 15.57 0.29 -2.47
N VAL A 164 15.38 1.61 -2.60
CA VAL A 164 16.39 2.56 -3.10
C VAL A 164 17.02 2.08 -4.42
N ASN A 165 16.17 1.77 -5.40
CA ASN A 165 16.55 1.26 -6.72
C ASN A 165 17.37 -0.04 -6.70
N MET A 166 17.08 -0.93 -5.74
CA MET A 166 17.81 -2.18 -5.49
C MET A 166 19.26 -1.98 -5.03
N ALA A 167 19.61 -0.82 -4.46
CA ALA A 167 20.94 -0.55 -3.92
C ALA A 167 21.20 -1.39 -2.66
N VAL A 168 22.14 -2.34 -2.75
CA VAL A 168 22.49 -3.26 -1.64
C VAL A 168 23.09 -2.49 -0.47
N GLU A 169 23.89 -1.46 -0.77
CA GLU A 169 24.52 -0.56 0.19
C GLU A 169 23.53 0.23 1.04
N ALA A 170 22.27 0.37 0.61
CA ALA A 170 21.22 1.02 1.40
C ALA A 170 20.67 0.12 2.51
N GLY A 171 21.01 -1.17 2.54
CA GLY A 171 20.63 -2.12 3.59
C GLY A 171 19.14 -2.49 3.66
N LYS A 172 18.34 -2.10 2.65
CA LYS A 172 16.89 -2.32 2.60
C LYS A 172 16.43 -3.42 1.65
N VAL A 173 17.26 -3.78 0.66
CA VAL A 173 16.88 -4.71 -0.40
C VAL A 173 17.15 -6.16 0.00
N THR A 174 16.26 -7.06 -0.42
CA THR A 174 16.41 -8.51 -0.28
C THR A 174 16.40 -9.20 -1.64
N PRO A 175 16.85 -10.47 -1.71
CA PRO A 175 16.74 -11.26 -2.95
C PRO A 175 15.29 -11.45 -3.44
N ARG A 176 14.28 -11.30 -2.58
CA ARG A 176 12.87 -11.39 -2.95
C ARG A 176 12.39 -10.14 -3.69
N ASP A 177 12.81 -8.96 -3.23
CA ASP A 177 12.54 -7.69 -3.92
C ASP A 177 13.13 -7.72 -5.33
N ALA A 178 14.43 -8.09 -5.45
CA ALA A 178 15.12 -8.18 -6.73
C ALA A 178 14.48 -9.20 -7.69
N ARG A 179 13.99 -10.34 -7.17
CA ARG A 179 13.27 -11.34 -7.95
C ARG A 179 11.93 -10.81 -8.45
N CYS A 180 11.19 -10.09 -7.61
CA CYS A 180 9.92 -9.48 -8.00
C CYS A 180 10.10 -8.45 -9.11
N VAL A 181 11.03 -7.52 -8.93
CA VAL A 181 11.39 -6.51 -9.94
C VAL A 181 11.78 -7.16 -11.26
N SER A 182 12.70 -8.13 -11.24
CA SER A 182 13.18 -8.80 -12.46
C SER A 182 12.08 -9.59 -13.18
N ARG A 183 11.13 -10.17 -12.42
CA ARG A 183 9.98 -10.88 -13.00
C ARG A 183 8.93 -9.92 -13.57
N LEU A 184 8.71 -8.76 -12.94
CA LEU A 184 7.84 -7.73 -13.52
C LEU A 184 8.42 -7.20 -14.84
N GLU A 185 9.73 -6.93 -14.89
CA GLU A 185 10.41 -6.50 -16.11
C GLU A 185 10.33 -7.53 -17.24
N SER A 186 10.43 -8.82 -16.94
CA SER A 186 10.35 -9.86 -17.96
C SER A 186 8.93 -10.07 -18.49
N MET A 187 7.92 -9.82 -17.66
CA MET A 187 6.50 -9.96 -18.03
C MET A 187 5.95 -8.73 -18.75
N PHE A 188 6.46 -7.54 -18.47
CA PHE A 188 5.93 -6.26 -18.95
C PHE A 188 7.02 -5.40 -19.58
N SER A 189 7.25 -5.61 -20.88
CA SER A 189 8.28 -4.92 -21.67
C SER A 189 8.09 -3.40 -21.78
N GLU A 190 6.90 -2.89 -21.48
CA GLU A 190 6.54 -1.48 -21.46
C GLU A 190 6.98 -0.73 -20.19
N LEU A 191 7.41 -1.46 -19.15
CA LEU A 191 7.92 -0.86 -17.93
C LEU A 191 9.15 0.00 -18.23
N GLN A 192 9.17 1.19 -17.65
CA GLN A 192 10.28 2.11 -17.84
C GLN A 192 11.54 1.61 -17.09
N PRO A 193 12.75 1.96 -17.56
CA PRO A 193 14.00 1.56 -16.90
C PRO A 193 14.02 1.96 -15.42
N ARG A 194 14.57 1.09 -14.55
CA ARG A 194 14.58 1.26 -13.09
C ARG A 194 14.96 2.67 -12.64
N ASN A 195 16.10 3.16 -13.11
CA ASN A 195 16.61 4.51 -12.78
C ASN A 195 15.61 5.60 -13.15
N ARG A 196 14.96 5.51 -14.31
CA ARG A 196 13.98 6.53 -14.74
C ARG A 196 12.77 6.56 -13.81
N VAL A 197 12.27 5.39 -13.39
CA VAL A 197 11.14 5.28 -12.46
C VAL A 197 11.54 5.75 -11.07
N PHE A 198 12.65 5.24 -10.54
CA PHE A 198 13.17 5.61 -9.23
C PHE A 198 13.44 7.11 -9.13
N ASP A 199 14.19 7.69 -10.07
CA ASP A 199 14.53 9.12 -10.04
C ASP A 199 13.28 10.01 -10.13
N ALA A 200 12.27 9.59 -10.88
CA ALA A 200 11.01 10.33 -10.98
C ALA A 200 10.22 10.28 -9.68
N LEU A 201 10.08 9.11 -9.05
CA LEU A 201 9.42 8.95 -7.76
C LEU A 201 10.18 9.66 -6.64
N GLN A 202 11.51 9.55 -6.63
CA GLN A 202 12.37 10.22 -5.67
C GLN A 202 12.22 11.74 -5.79
N ARG A 203 12.22 12.30 -7.00
CA ARG A 203 11.93 13.73 -7.20
C ARG A 203 10.54 14.11 -6.70
N ALA A 204 9.51 13.33 -7.07
CA ALA A 204 8.14 13.60 -6.65
C ALA A 204 7.99 13.57 -5.11
N LYS A 205 8.65 12.65 -4.41
CA LYS A 205 8.62 12.53 -2.94
C LYS A 205 9.01 13.82 -2.22
N PHE A 206 9.95 14.58 -2.78
CA PHE A 206 10.45 15.84 -2.23
C PHE A 206 9.92 17.09 -2.97
N ASP A 207 9.08 16.92 -3.98
CA ASP A 207 8.49 18.04 -4.70
C ASP A 207 7.34 18.65 -3.90
N VAL A 208 7.57 19.85 -3.37
CA VAL A 208 6.59 20.64 -2.61
C VAL A 208 5.98 21.77 -3.44
N SER A 209 6.37 21.92 -4.71
CA SER A 209 5.98 23.07 -5.55
C SER A 209 4.47 23.15 -5.81
N GLY A 210 3.77 22.01 -5.74
CA GLY A 210 2.32 21.92 -5.86
C GLY A 210 1.55 22.08 -4.54
N LEU A 211 2.22 22.28 -3.41
CA LEU A 211 1.58 22.36 -2.10
C LEU A 211 1.31 23.81 -1.69
N THR A 212 0.19 24.03 -1.03
CA THR A 212 -0.10 25.29 -0.32
C THR A 212 0.83 25.44 0.90
N THR A 213 1.00 26.66 1.41
CA THR A 213 1.81 26.90 2.63
C THR A 213 1.33 26.06 3.81
N GLU A 214 0.03 25.92 4.01
CA GLU A 214 -0.54 25.06 5.04
C GLU A 214 -0.13 23.60 4.84
N GLN A 215 -0.26 23.08 3.61
CA GLN A 215 0.13 21.72 3.27
C GLN A 215 1.63 21.47 3.47
N MET A 216 2.49 22.43 3.11
CA MET A 216 3.94 22.31 3.36
C MET A 216 4.24 22.17 4.86
N LEU A 217 3.63 23.02 5.71
CA LEU A 217 3.78 22.94 7.16
C LEU A 217 3.31 21.60 7.72
N ARG A 218 2.22 21.04 7.18
CA ARG A 218 1.70 19.73 7.58
C ARG A 218 2.56 18.56 7.10
N LYS A 219 3.19 18.65 5.92
CA LYS A 219 4.10 17.63 5.40
C LYS A 219 5.36 17.49 6.26
N ASP A 220 5.87 18.60 6.79
CA ASP A 220 7.04 18.63 7.68
C ASP A 220 6.69 18.46 9.17
N LEU A 221 5.40 18.37 9.51
CA LEU A 221 4.94 18.23 10.89
C LEU A 221 5.36 16.87 11.46
N LYS A 222 6.09 16.91 12.58
CA LYS A 222 6.33 15.74 13.42
C LYS A 222 5.47 15.87 14.69
N SER A 223 4.41 15.08 14.80
CA SER A 223 3.68 14.98 16.07
C SER A 223 4.44 14.05 17.02
N LEU A 224 4.87 14.57 18.16
CA LEU A 224 5.27 13.73 19.28
C LEU A 224 3.98 13.28 19.95
N ALA A 225 3.48 12.10 19.58
CA ALA A 225 2.38 11.47 20.30
C ALA A 225 2.92 10.93 21.62
N SER A 226 2.33 11.37 22.74
CA SER A 226 2.48 10.82 24.08
C SER A 226 1.53 9.66 24.30
#